data_AF-A0A1Y0H2C9-F1
#
_entry.id   AF-A0A1Y0H2C9-F1
#
_cell.length_a   1.000
_cell.length_b   1.000
_cell.length_c   1.000
_cell.angle_alpha   90.00
_cell.angle_beta   90.00
_cell.angle_gamma   90.00
#
_symmetry.space_group_name_H-M   'P 1'
#
loop_
_entity.id
_entity.type
_entity.pdbx_description
1 polymer ?
#
loop_
_entity_poly.entity_id
_entity_poly.type
_entity_poly.pdbx_seq_one_letter_code
_entity_poly.pdbx_strand_id
1 'polypeptide(L)'
;MALQPNGPETTQSERNTAALIHIISIFTPLWVPAIAWFMHRNTSRFIAAHSWQEIVDGILWKALLLLVMLGGLGVTISRLVYHFQTNWETFTWQEIIIRLAISLTLFIVLFTWNLIQALNQARKARAGIWPKRELKKLARANPSQTPLP
;
A
#
# COMPACT_ATOMS: atom_id res chain seq x y z
N MET A 1 0.85 -21.81 27.20
CA MET A 1 1.03 -22.19 25.78
C MET A 1 0.39 -21.09 24.95
N ALA A 2 1.17 -20.08 24.54
CA ALA A 2 0.62 -18.94 23.78
C ALA A 2 0.09 -19.46 22.44
N LEU A 3 -1.12 -19.03 22.04
CA LEU A 3 -1.59 -19.24 20.68
C LEU A 3 -0.51 -18.80 19.72
N GLN A 4 -0.13 -19.69 18.81
CA GLN A 4 0.69 -19.26 17.71
C GLN A 4 -0.10 -18.20 16.94
N PRO A 5 0.45 -17.01 16.66
CA PRO A 5 -0.19 -16.00 15.79
C PRO A 5 -0.30 -16.47 14.32
N ASN A 6 0.09 -17.72 14.07
CA ASN A 6 0.07 -18.40 12.81
C ASN A 6 -1.30 -19.07 12.71
N GLY A 7 -2.13 -18.65 11.75
CA GLY A 7 -3.38 -19.33 11.42
C GLY A 7 -3.14 -20.78 10.94
N PRO A 8 -3.98 -21.32 10.04
CA PRO A 8 -3.71 -22.63 9.43
C PRO A 8 -2.26 -22.75 8.96
N GLU A 9 -1.67 -23.95 9.09
CA GLU A 9 -0.30 -24.20 8.63
C GLU A 9 -0.14 -23.79 7.17
N THR A 10 0.93 -23.04 6.88
CA THR A 10 1.25 -22.54 5.54
C THR A 10 2.52 -23.20 5.04
N THR A 11 2.52 -23.57 3.76
CA THR A 11 3.70 -24.15 3.09
C THR A 11 4.74 -23.08 2.79
N GLN A 12 6.01 -23.47 2.64
CA GLN A 12 7.09 -22.54 2.29
C GLN A 12 6.86 -21.88 0.92
N SER A 13 6.24 -22.60 -0.03
CA SER A 13 5.88 -22.06 -1.34
C SER A 13 4.86 -20.93 -1.21
N GLU A 14 3.80 -21.12 -0.42
CA GLU A 14 2.79 -20.08 -0.19
C GLU A 14 3.37 -18.83 0.48
N ARG A 15 4.26 -19.03 1.46
CA ARG A 15 4.98 -17.93 2.15
C ARG A 15 5.82 -17.11 1.18
N ASN A 16 6.56 -17.78 0.29
CA ASN A 16 7.40 -17.13 -0.71
C ASN A 16 6.55 -16.38 -1.75
N THR A 17 5.46 -17.00 -2.24
CA THR A 17 4.55 -16.36 -3.19
C THR A 17 3.85 -15.14 -2.57
N ALA A 18 3.35 -15.26 -1.34
CA ALA A 18 2.76 -14.14 -0.61
C ALA A 18 3.77 -12.99 -0.42
N ALA A 19 5.01 -13.30 -0.06
CA ALA A 19 6.07 -12.29 0.07
C ALA A 19 6.40 -11.62 -1.27
N LEU A 20 6.44 -12.40 -2.36
CA LEU A 20 6.73 -11.89 -3.70
C LEU A 20 5.65 -10.93 -4.19
N ILE A 21 4.38 -11.20 -3.88
CA ILE A 21 3.25 -10.31 -4.24
C ILE A 21 3.49 -8.91 -3.68
N HIS A 22 3.88 -8.78 -2.41
CA HIS A 22 4.18 -7.49 -1.80
C HIS A 22 5.34 -6.77 -2.52
N ILE A 23 6.42 -7.47 -2.88
CA ILE A 23 7.57 -6.87 -3.57
C ILE A 23 7.19 -6.42 -4.99
N ILE A 24 6.56 -7.29 -5.77
CA ILE A 24 6.19 -6.98 -7.17
C ILE A 24 5.09 -5.90 -7.23
N SER A 25 4.22 -5.83 -6.21
CA SER A 25 3.21 -4.79 -6.11
C SER A 25 3.80 -3.37 -6.04
N ILE A 26 5.08 -3.20 -5.69
CA ILE A 26 5.73 -1.89 -5.76
C ILE A 26 5.69 -1.34 -7.20
N PHE A 27 5.94 -2.20 -8.19
CA PHE A 27 5.95 -1.83 -9.61
C PHE A 27 4.55 -1.93 -10.24
N THR A 28 3.75 -2.89 -9.78
CA THR A 28 2.43 -3.21 -10.35
C THR A 28 1.35 -3.31 -9.27
N PRO A 29 1.05 -2.20 -8.57
CA PRO A 29 0.32 -2.22 -7.28
C PRO A 29 -1.11 -2.74 -7.29
N LEU A 30 -1.75 -2.88 -8.46
CA LEU A 30 -3.10 -3.42 -8.56
C LEU A 30 -3.12 -4.72 -9.34
N TRP A 31 -2.39 -4.79 -10.45
CA TRP A 31 -2.43 -5.93 -11.37
C TRP A 31 -1.96 -7.22 -10.71
N VAL A 32 -0.76 -7.22 -10.12
CA VAL A 32 -0.19 -8.45 -9.55
C VAL A 32 -0.97 -8.95 -8.35
N PRO A 33 -1.32 -8.11 -7.36
CA PRO A 33 -2.20 -8.54 -6.27
C PRO A 33 -3.57 -9.03 -6.74
N ALA A 34 -4.19 -8.39 -7.73
CA ALA A 34 -5.49 -8.81 -8.26
C ALA A 34 -5.41 -10.17 -8.98
N ILE A 35 -4.39 -10.37 -9.83
CA ILE A 35 -4.15 -11.63 -10.52
C ILE A 35 -3.87 -12.73 -9.51
N ALA A 36 -2.98 -12.50 -8.55
CA ALA A 36 -2.64 -13.47 -7.51
C ALA A 36 -3.86 -13.83 -6.65
N TRP A 37 -4.69 -12.85 -6.28
CA TRP A 37 -5.94 -13.10 -5.58
C TRP A 37 -6.86 -14.00 -6.41
N PHE A 38 -7.07 -13.69 -7.69
CA PHE A 38 -7.96 -14.46 -8.55
C PHE A 38 -7.47 -15.91 -8.77
N MET A 39 -6.16 -16.09 -8.97
CA MET A 39 -5.53 -17.40 -9.15
C MET A 39 -5.54 -18.25 -7.88
N HIS A 40 -5.40 -17.63 -6.70
CA HIS A 40 -5.20 -18.34 -5.45
C HIS A 40 -6.39 -18.34 -4.48
N ARG A 41 -7.48 -17.60 -4.75
CA ARG A 41 -8.66 -17.51 -3.86
C ARG A 41 -9.26 -18.85 -3.43
N ASN A 42 -9.17 -19.87 -4.29
CA ASN A 42 -9.74 -21.21 -4.03
C ASN A 42 -8.68 -22.25 -3.65
N THR A 43 -7.39 -21.95 -3.80
CA THR A 43 -6.29 -22.91 -3.60
C THR A 43 -5.47 -22.59 -2.35
N SER A 44 -5.24 -21.30 -2.05
CA SER A 44 -4.51 -20.85 -0.87
C SER A 44 -5.17 -19.63 -0.25
N ARG A 45 -5.84 -19.85 0.89
CA ARG A 45 -6.42 -18.75 1.68
C ARG A 45 -5.36 -17.76 2.18
N PHE A 46 -4.15 -18.22 2.43
CA PHE A 46 -3.05 -17.38 2.89
C PHE A 46 -2.60 -16.39 1.81
N ILE A 47 -2.30 -16.90 0.60
CA ILE A 47 -1.91 -16.04 -0.54
C ILE A 47 -3.05 -15.07 -0.87
N ALA A 48 -4.29 -15.56 -0.91
CA ALA A 48 -5.45 -14.73 -1.20
C ALA A 48 -5.63 -13.61 -0.16
N ALA A 49 -5.43 -13.89 1.13
CA ALA A 49 -5.54 -12.88 2.18
C ALA A 49 -4.46 -11.79 2.04
N HIS A 50 -3.21 -12.16 1.77
CA HIS A 50 -2.12 -11.20 1.53
C HIS A 50 -2.34 -10.38 0.25
N SER A 51 -2.79 -11.03 -0.82
CA SER A 51 -3.15 -10.37 -2.07
C SER A 51 -4.26 -9.33 -1.85
N TRP A 52 -5.31 -9.71 -1.11
CA TRP A 52 -6.42 -8.82 -0.81
C TRP A 52 -6.02 -7.65 0.09
N GLN A 53 -5.21 -7.92 1.12
CA GLN A 53 -4.66 -6.85 1.95
C GLN A 53 -3.93 -5.84 1.08
N GLU A 54 -3.10 -6.30 0.14
CA GLU A 54 -2.29 -5.39 -0.66
C GLU A 54 -3.09 -4.61 -1.70
N ILE A 55 -4.19 -5.17 -2.22
CA ILE A 55 -5.16 -4.41 -3.02
C ILE A 55 -5.73 -3.26 -2.21
N VAL A 56 -6.17 -3.52 -0.97
CA VAL A 56 -6.81 -2.49 -0.13
C VAL A 56 -5.80 -1.44 0.31
N ASP A 57 -4.64 -1.85 0.80
CA ASP A 57 -3.57 -0.94 1.21
C ASP A 57 -3.08 -0.10 0.02
N GLY A 58 -2.94 -0.72 -1.16
CA GLY A 58 -2.60 -0.05 -2.42
C GLY A 58 -3.62 0.98 -2.89
N ILE A 59 -4.93 0.68 -2.79
CA ILE A 59 -5.99 1.64 -3.13
C ILE A 59 -5.95 2.85 -2.18
N LEU A 60 -5.81 2.61 -0.87
CA LEU A 60 -5.75 3.69 0.11
C LEU A 60 -4.54 4.60 -0.12
N TRP A 61 -3.36 4.03 -0.38
CA TRP A 61 -2.18 4.83 -0.69
C TRP A 61 -2.33 5.65 -1.97
N LYS A 62 -2.87 5.05 -3.02
CA LYS A 62 -3.12 5.77 -4.28
C LYS A 62 -4.15 6.87 -4.13
N ALA A 63 -5.21 6.66 -3.34
CA ALA A 63 -6.19 7.70 -3.06
C ALA A 63 -5.54 8.89 -2.33
N LEU A 64 -4.70 8.63 -1.34
CA LEU A 64 -3.97 9.68 -0.64
C LEU A 64 -2.98 10.42 -1.56
N LEU A 65 -2.23 9.69 -2.38
CA LEU A 65 -1.34 10.29 -3.39
C LEU A 65 -2.11 11.16 -4.38
N LEU A 66 -3.26 10.69 -4.85
CA LEU A 66 -4.14 11.44 -5.75
C LEU A 66 -4.60 12.75 -5.11
N LEU A 67 -5.02 12.73 -3.84
CA LEU A 67 -5.42 13.94 -3.12
C LEU A 67 -4.26 14.94 -3.00
N VAL A 68 -3.05 14.48 -2.70
CA VAL A 68 -1.85 15.33 -2.66
C VAL A 68 -1.56 15.91 -4.04
N MET A 69 -1.65 15.11 -5.11
CA MET A 69 -1.45 15.58 -6.48
C MET A 69 -2.50 16.61 -6.90
N LEU A 70 -3.78 16.38 -6.60
CA LEU A 70 -4.86 17.32 -6.91
C LEU A 70 -4.71 18.64 -6.15
N GLY A 71 -4.33 18.58 -4.86
CA GLY A 71 -4.02 19.77 -4.08
C GLY A 71 -2.85 20.55 -4.66
N GLY A 72 -1.75 19.87 -5.00
CA GLY A 72 -0.58 20.48 -5.64
C GLY A 72 -0.88 21.09 -7.01
N LEU A 73 -1.70 20.41 -7.81
CA LEU A 73 -2.16 20.90 -9.11
C LEU A 73 -3.06 22.13 -8.96
N GLY A 74 -4.02 22.10 -8.03
CA GLY A 74 -4.90 23.24 -7.76
C GLY A 74 -4.12 24.49 -7.33
N VAL A 75 -3.12 24.32 -6.49
CA VAL A 75 -2.20 25.41 -6.08
C VAL A 75 -1.36 25.92 -7.27
N THR A 76 -0.91 25.02 -8.15
CA THR A 76 -0.16 25.42 -9.35
C THR A 76 -1.05 26.22 -10.31
N ILE A 77 -2.28 25.76 -10.55
CA ILE A 77 -3.24 26.43 -11.43
C ILE A 77 -3.62 27.80 -10.86
N SER A 78 -3.98 27.89 -9.57
CA SER A 78 -4.37 29.16 -8.97
C SER A 78 -3.26 30.21 -9.07
N ARG A 79 -2.00 29.77 -8.93
CA ARG A 79 -0.85 30.65 -9.08
C ARG A 79 -0.58 31.05 -10.52
N LEU A 80 -0.78 30.15 -11.47
CA LEU A 80 -0.68 30.48 -12.90
C LEU A 80 -1.74 31.51 -13.29
N VAL A 81 -2.98 31.35 -12.81
CA VAL A 81 -4.06 32.33 -13.02
C VAL A 81 -3.69 33.68 -12.40
N TYR A 82 -3.13 33.69 -11.19
CA TYR A 82 -2.65 34.91 -10.56
C TYR A 82 -1.59 35.63 -11.41
N HIS A 83 -0.55 34.91 -11.86
CA HIS A 83 0.49 35.50 -12.72
C HIS A 83 -0.06 35.98 -14.07
N PHE A 84 -1.05 35.28 -14.63
CA PHE A 84 -1.73 35.73 -15.83
C PHE A 84 -2.49 37.05 -15.61
N GLN A 85 -3.18 37.20 -14.47
CA GLN A 85 -3.90 38.43 -14.11
C GLN A 85 -2.98 39.60 -13.79
N THR A 86 -1.76 39.34 -13.30
CA THR A 86 -0.75 40.37 -12.98
C THR A 86 0.25 40.62 -14.10
N ASN A 87 -0.07 40.24 -15.35
CA ASN A 87 0.81 40.37 -16.52
C ASN A 87 2.23 39.82 -16.29
N TRP A 88 2.36 38.78 -15.47
CA TRP A 88 3.62 38.12 -15.12
C TRP A 88 4.62 39.00 -14.35
N GLU A 89 4.23 40.18 -13.86
CA GLU A 89 5.13 41.08 -13.12
C GLU A 89 5.71 40.43 -11.85
N THR A 90 4.94 39.54 -11.23
CA THR A 90 5.32 38.84 -10.00
C THR A 90 5.99 37.49 -10.24
N PHE A 91 6.25 37.11 -11.49
CA PHE A 91 6.79 35.81 -11.83
C PHE A 91 8.28 35.70 -11.48
N THR A 92 8.65 34.61 -10.79
CA THR A 92 10.04 34.32 -10.45
C THR A 92 10.34 32.84 -10.71
N TRP A 93 11.49 32.54 -11.34
CA TRP A 93 11.93 31.16 -11.58
C TRP A 93 12.18 30.40 -10.28
N GLN A 94 12.59 31.11 -9.21
CA GLN A 94 12.78 30.56 -7.88
C GLN A 94 11.49 29.90 -7.36
N GLU A 95 10.33 30.51 -7.64
CA GLU A 95 9.04 29.96 -7.22
C GLU A 95 8.78 28.58 -7.85
N ILE A 96 9.06 28.41 -9.15
CA ILE A 96 8.91 27.12 -9.83
C ILE A 96 9.85 26.07 -9.23
N ILE A 97 11.13 26.43 -9.05
CA ILE A 97 12.15 25.52 -8.52
C ILE A 97 11.77 25.05 -7.12
N ILE A 98 11.33 25.96 -6.25
CA ILE A 98 10.88 25.62 -4.88
C ILE A 98 9.67 24.68 -4.94
N ARG A 99 8.67 24.97 -5.78
CA ARG A 99 7.47 24.10 -5.92
C ARG A 99 7.82 22.71 -6.45
N LEU A 100 8.73 22.64 -7.43
CA LEU A 100 9.23 21.38 -7.96
C LEU A 100 10.00 20.60 -6.87
N ALA A 101 10.88 21.26 -6.13
CA ALA A 101 11.64 20.66 -5.04
C ALA A 101 10.71 20.10 -3.95
N ILE A 102 9.68 20.85 -3.54
CA ILE A 102 8.66 20.39 -2.58
C ILE A 102 7.92 19.16 -3.13
N SER A 103 7.46 19.22 -4.38
CA SER A 103 6.72 18.11 -5.01
C SER A 103 7.57 16.84 -5.10
N LEU A 104 8.83 16.99 -5.51
CA LEU A 104 9.78 15.88 -5.62
C LEU A 104 10.11 15.30 -4.24
N THR A 105 10.29 16.15 -3.23
CA THR A 105 10.54 15.74 -1.85
C THR A 105 9.37 14.93 -1.29
N LEU A 106 8.14 15.43 -1.46
CA LEU A 106 6.93 14.71 -1.05
C LEU A 106 6.80 13.37 -1.77
N PHE A 107 7.07 13.35 -3.07
CA PHE A 107 7.06 12.10 -3.85
C PHE A 107 8.06 11.08 -3.32
N ILE A 108 9.32 11.49 -3.08
CA ILE A 108 10.38 10.61 -2.55
C ILE A 108 10.00 10.07 -1.17
N VAL A 109 9.48 10.91 -0.27
CA VAL A 109 9.07 10.51 1.07
C VAL A 109 7.94 9.47 1.00
N LEU A 110 6.90 9.73 0.22
CA LEU A 110 5.75 8.83 0.08
C LEU A 110 6.15 7.51 -0.60
N PHE A 111 6.99 7.57 -1.63
CA PHE A 111 7.51 6.38 -2.30
C PHE A 111 8.36 5.52 -1.36
N THR A 112 9.28 6.13 -0.61
CA THR A 112 10.15 5.44 0.35
C THR A 112 9.33 4.80 1.46
N TRP A 113 8.31 5.51 1.97
CA TRP A 113 7.40 4.97 2.96
C TRP A 113 6.64 3.75 2.44
N ASN A 114 6.09 3.83 1.22
CA ASN A 114 5.42 2.70 0.58
C ASN A 114 6.36 1.49 0.42
N LEU A 115 7.61 1.72 0.00
CA LEU A 115 8.64 0.68 -0.11
C LEU A 115 8.91 0.00 1.24
N ILE A 116 9.08 0.77 2.31
CA ILE A 116 9.30 0.23 3.67
C ILE A 116 8.11 -0.63 4.10
N GLN A 117 6.88 -0.17 3.85
CA GLN A 117 5.67 -0.95 4.17
C GLN A 117 5.64 -2.26 3.39
N ALA A 118 5.84 -2.24 2.08
CA ALA A 118 5.87 -3.44 1.24
C ALA A 118 6.94 -4.45 1.71
N LEU A 119 8.14 -3.99 2.06
CA LEU A 119 9.20 -4.86 2.60
C LEU A 119 8.83 -5.46 3.95
N ASN A 120 8.22 -4.69 4.85
CA ASN A 120 7.75 -5.19 6.13
C ASN A 120 6.64 -6.22 5.98
N GLN A 121 5.71 -6.01 5.03
CA GLN A 121 4.66 -6.98 4.73
C GLN A 121 5.22 -8.25 4.09
N ALA A 122 6.16 -8.12 3.15
CA ALA A 122 6.87 -9.27 2.56
C ALA A 122 7.59 -10.11 3.61
N ARG A 123 8.30 -9.47 4.56
CA ARG A 123 8.95 -10.16 5.68
C ARG A 123 7.95 -10.92 6.56
N LYS A 124 6.81 -10.31 6.89
CA LYS A 124 5.74 -10.96 7.68
C LYS A 124 5.12 -12.14 6.93
N ALA A 125 4.83 -11.98 5.65
CA ALA A 125 4.32 -13.04 4.79
C ALA A 125 5.30 -14.24 4.73
N ARG A 126 6.60 -13.96 4.58
CA ARG A 126 7.65 -15.00 4.57
C ARG A 126 7.75 -15.74 5.90
N ALA A 127 7.47 -15.07 7.02
CA ALA A 127 7.38 -15.67 8.34
C ALA A 127 6.06 -16.46 8.57
N GLY A 128 5.12 -16.47 7.62
CA GLY A 128 3.83 -17.15 7.76
C GLY A 128 2.80 -16.40 8.61
N ILE A 129 3.03 -15.10 8.86
CA ILE A 129 2.15 -14.28 9.70
C ILE A 129 0.94 -13.83 8.86
N TRP A 130 -0.26 -14.19 9.31
CA TRP A 130 -1.50 -13.86 8.62
C TRP A 130 -1.90 -12.38 8.75
N PRO A 131 -2.61 -11.81 7.76
CA PRO A 131 -3.23 -10.50 7.86
C PRO A 131 -4.19 -10.39 9.06
N LYS A 132 -4.08 -9.31 9.84
CA LYS A 132 -4.92 -9.08 11.04
C LYS A 132 -6.42 -9.17 10.77
N ARG A 133 -6.88 -8.72 9.59
CA ARG A 133 -8.30 -8.76 9.19
C ARG A 133 -8.80 -10.19 9.02
N GLU A 134 -7.96 -11.07 8.47
CA GLU A 134 -8.31 -12.48 8.26
C GLU A 134 -8.27 -13.26 9.58
N LEU A 135 -7.28 -13.00 10.43
CA LEU A 135 -7.24 -13.57 11.79
C LEU A 135 -8.52 -13.24 12.59
N LYS A 136 -9.00 -11.99 12.53
CA LYS A 136 -10.26 -11.60 13.16
C LYS A 136 -11.47 -12.34 12.58
N LYS A 137 -11.50 -12.59 11.26
CA LYS A 137 -12.58 -13.37 10.62
C LYS A 137 -12.54 -14.83 11.07
N LEU A 138 -11.36 -15.44 11.12
CA LEU A 138 -11.17 -16.82 11.59
C LEU A 138 -11.60 -16.99 13.04
N ALA A 139 -11.19 -16.08 13.93
CA ALA A 139 -11.59 -16.10 15.34
C ALA A 139 -13.12 -15.98 15.52
N ARG A 140 -13.78 -15.16 14.70
CA ARG A 140 -15.25 -15.04 14.70
C ARG A 140 -15.95 -16.29 14.18
N ALA A 141 -15.37 -16.97 13.21
CA ALA A 141 -15.94 -18.19 12.64
C ALA A 141 -15.81 -19.39 13.58
N ASN A 142 -14.74 -19.45 14.39
CA ASN A 142 -14.44 -20.55 15.31
C ASN A 142 -14.23 -20.03 16.75
N PRO A 143 -15.28 -19.54 17.43
CA PRO A 143 -15.16 -18.91 18.75
C PRO A 143 -14.60 -19.87 19.82
N SER A 144 -14.86 -21.18 19.71
CA SER A 144 -14.37 -22.21 20.64
C SER A 144 -12.85 -22.46 20.57
N GLN A 145 -12.18 -22.00 19.50
CA GLN A 145 -10.73 -22.14 19.30
C GLN A 145 -9.96 -20.86 19.61
N THR A 146 -10.62 -19.84 20.16
CA THR A 146 -10.00 -18.56 20.47
C THR A 146 -9.73 -18.49 21.97
N PRO A 147 -8.49 -18.72 22.44
CA PRO A 147 -8.10 -18.34 23.79
C PRO A 147 -8.43 -16.87 24.02
N LEU A 148 -9.24 -16.65 25.05
CA LEU A 148 -9.44 -15.33 25.62
C LEU A 148 -8.08 -14.74 26.01
N PRO A 149 -7.92 -13.41 25.86
CA PRO A 149 -6.63 -12.72 26.00
C PRO A 149 -5.92 -13.00 27.31
#